data_AF-A0A453FKV8-F1
#
_entry.id   AF-A0A453FKV8-F1
#
_cell.length_a   1.000
_cell.length_b   1.000
_cell.length_c   1.000
_cell.angle_alpha   90.00
_cell.angle_beta   90.00
_cell.angle_gamma   90.00
#
_symmetry.space_group_name_H-M   'P 1'
#
loop_
_entity.id
_entity.type
_entity.pdbx_description
1 polymer ?
#
loop_
_entity_poly.entity_id
_entity_poly.type
_entity_poly.pdbx_seq_one_letter_code
_entity_poly.pdbx_strand_id
1 'polypeptide(L)'
;MAPLTPRLVVPIDVKKKPWEQKVRLHNRWHPDIPPVADVTEGELFRVEMVDWTGGRVRDDDSADDIKFLDLTITHYLSGPLRIVDAEGVPASPGDLLAVEICNLGPLPGDEWGYTGIFERENGGGFLTDHFPSARKAIWYFEGIYAYSPQIPGKSSCVNEAFQL
;
A
#
# COMPACT_ATOMS: atom_id res chain seq x y z
N MET A 1 22.44 -17.70 16.68
CA MET A 1 22.28 -16.23 16.77
C MET A 1 20.90 -15.89 16.24
N ALA A 2 20.18 -14.95 16.86
CA ALA A 2 18.91 -14.50 16.30
C ALA A 2 19.17 -13.83 14.94
N PRO A 3 18.32 -14.04 13.93
CA PRO A 3 18.45 -13.35 12.65
C PRO A 3 18.41 -11.84 12.86
N LEU A 4 19.21 -11.11 12.07
CA LEU A 4 19.24 -9.65 12.10
C LEU A 4 17.89 -9.10 11.63
N THR A 5 17.46 -7.99 12.21
CA THR A 5 16.29 -7.25 11.75
C THR A 5 16.47 -6.89 10.26
N PRO A 6 15.49 -7.19 9.39
CA PRO A 6 15.57 -6.84 7.98
C PRO A 6 15.82 -5.34 7.78
N ARG A 7 16.66 -5.00 6.80
CA ARG A 7 16.95 -3.60 6.47
C ARG A 7 15.69 -2.92 5.94
N LEU A 8 15.35 -1.75 6.49
CA LEU A 8 14.26 -0.91 5.97
C LEU A 8 14.78 -0.07 4.80
N VAL A 9 14.31 -0.37 3.59
CA VAL A 9 14.81 0.24 2.33
C VAL A 9 14.07 1.52 2.00
N VAL A 10 12.74 1.50 2.12
CA VAL A 10 11.86 2.66 1.89
C VAL A 10 11.07 2.91 3.16
N PRO A 11 11.49 3.87 4.00
CA PRO A 11 10.72 4.29 5.17
C PRO A 11 9.58 5.23 4.76
N ILE A 12 8.44 5.12 5.43
CA ILE A 12 7.28 6.00 5.23
C ILE A 12 6.99 6.80 6.50
N ASP A 13 6.81 8.10 6.33
CA ASP A 13 6.24 8.98 7.36
C ASP A 13 4.79 9.29 7.00
N VAL A 14 3.84 8.66 7.70
CA VAL A 14 2.39 8.80 7.45
C VAL A 14 1.87 10.23 7.65
N LYS A 15 2.66 11.11 8.29
CA LYS A 15 2.32 12.53 8.48
C LYS A 15 2.71 13.40 7.29
N LYS A 16 3.41 12.85 6.30
CA LYS A 16 3.89 13.57 5.12
C LYS A 16 3.18 13.11 3.87
N LYS A 17 3.02 14.04 2.92
CA LYS A 17 2.48 13.69 1.61
C LYS A 17 3.48 12.82 0.85
N PRO A 18 3.03 12.00 -0.12
CA PRO A 18 3.90 11.12 -0.89
C PRO A 18 5.13 11.80 -1.53
N TRP A 19 4.98 13.04 -2.01
CA TRP A 19 6.07 13.82 -2.61
C TRP A 19 6.98 14.54 -1.59
N GLU A 20 6.64 14.48 -0.30
CA GLU A 20 7.42 15.04 0.81
C GLU A 20 8.21 13.95 1.55
N GLN A 21 8.05 12.69 1.15
CA GLN A 21 8.78 11.55 1.71
C GLN A 21 10.29 11.70 1.48
N LYS A 22 11.09 11.21 2.43
CA LYS A 22 12.57 11.25 2.33
C LYS A 22 13.06 10.47 1.12
N VAL A 23 12.48 9.30 0.90
CA VAL A 23 12.65 8.50 -0.30
C VAL A 23 11.47 8.81 -1.22
N ARG A 24 11.75 9.25 -2.45
CA ARG A 24 10.68 9.62 -3.38
C ARG A 24 9.85 8.39 -3.74
N LEU A 25 8.54 8.55 -3.72
CA LEU A 25 7.59 7.59 -4.26
C LEU A 25 7.28 7.93 -5.73
N HIS A 26 6.77 6.96 -6.48
CA HIS A 26 6.28 7.20 -7.84
C HIS A 26 4.82 6.74 -7.96
N ASN A 27 4.09 7.28 -8.94
CA ASN A 27 2.72 6.89 -9.24
C ASN A 27 2.47 6.64 -10.74
N ARG A 28 3.55 6.51 -11.50
CA ARG A 28 3.57 6.19 -12.92
C ARG A 28 4.68 5.19 -13.19
N TRP A 29 4.47 4.34 -14.18
CA TRP A 29 5.50 3.43 -14.67
C TRP A 29 6.18 4.05 -15.87
N HIS A 30 7.50 4.23 -15.77
CA HIS A 30 8.32 4.75 -16.86
C HIS A 30 9.75 4.22 -16.70
N PRO A 31 10.42 3.76 -17.78
CA PRO A 31 11.76 3.18 -17.71
C PRO A 31 12.81 4.16 -17.17
N ASP A 32 12.61 5.46 -17.35
CA ASP A 32 13.54 6.50 -16.90
C ASP A 32 13.38 6.90 -15.42
N ILE A 33 12.46 6.29 -14.68
CA ILE A 33 12.36 6.53 -13.23
C ILE A 33 13.57 5.89 -12.56
N PRO A 34 14.44 6.68 -11.89
CA PRO A 34 15.64 6.13 -11.30
C PRO A 34 15.30 5.22 -10.10
N PRO A 35 16.08 4.17 -9.86
CA PRO A 35 15.93 3.36 -8.65
C PRO A 35 16.22 4.21 -7.41
N VAL A 36 15.46 3.95 -6.34
CA VAL A 36 15.60 4.66 -5.07
C VAL A 36 16.61 3.99 -4.13
N ALA A 37 16.90 2.71 -4.37
CA ALA A 37 17.89 1.93 -3.64
C ALA A 37 18.28 0.66 -4.42
N ASP A 38 19.42 0.09 -4.03
CA ASP A 38 19.87 -1.24 -4.45
C ASP A 38 19.55 -2.27 -3.38
N VAL A 39 19.24 -3.49 -3.83
CA VAL A 39 19.01 -4.67 -3.01
C VAL A 39 19.76 -5.83 -3.66
N THR A 40 20.47 -6.60 -2.85
CA THR A 40 21.20 -7.78 -3.35
C THR A 40 20.25 -8.97 -3.45
N GLU A 41 20.41 -9.80 -4.47
CA GLU A 41 19.66 -11.07 -4.58
C GLU A 41 19.81 -11.91 -3.29
N GLY A 42 18.72 -12.53 -2.84
CA GLY A 42 18.68 -13.26 -1.56
C GLY A 42 18.69 -12.40 -0.31
N GLU A 43 18.77 -11.07 -0.41
CA GLU A 43 18.64 -10.17 0.75
C GLU A 43 17.22 -10.20 1.31
N LEU A 44 17.08 -10.35 2.63
CA LEU A 44 15.84 -10.11 3.35
C LEU A 44 15.74 -8.65 3.79
N PHE A 45 14.76 -7.92 3.27
CA PHE A 45 14.57 -6.50 3.52
C PHE A 45 13.09 -6.15 3.73
N ARG A 46 12.84 -4.92 4.19
CA ARG A 46 11.49 -4.37 4.43
C ARG A 46 11.27 -3.11 3.60
N VAL A 47 10.06 -2.97 3.08
CA VAL A 47 9.57 -1.79 2.36
C VAL A 47 8.30 -1.32 3.06
N GLU A 48 8.23 -0.05 3.44
CA GLU A 48 7.00 0.57 3.92
C GLU A 48 6.26 1.22 2.76
N MET A 49 4.94 1.30 2.85
CA MET A 49 4.05 1.83 1.82
C MET A 49 3.03 2.77 2.46
N VAL A 50 2.73 3.87 1.77
CA VAL A 50 1.53 4.66 2.06
C VAL A 50 0.33 3.97 1.39
N ASP A 51 -0.88 4.21 1.89
CA ASP A 51 -2.08 3.74 1.17
C ASP A 51 -2.10 4.32 -0.26
N TRP A 52 -2.76 3.62 -1.18
CA TRP A 52 -2.75 3.96 -2.61
C TRP A 52 -3.16 5.41 -2.94
N THR A 53 -3.94 6.06 -2.07
CA THR A 53 -4.35 7.47 -2.24
C THR A 53 -3.32 8.48 -1.76
N GLY A 54 -2.33 8.04 -0.97
CA GLY A 54 -1.33 8.91 -0.38
C GLY A 54 -1.84 9.68 0.84
N GLY A 55 -2.67 9.04 1.67
CA GLY A 55 -3.23 9.60 2.91
C GLY A 55 -4.42 10.52 2.70
N ARG A 56 -5.22 10.34 1.63
CA ARG A 56 -6.36 11.23 1.34
C ARG A 56 -7.63 10.82 2.05
N VAL A 57 -7.80 9.53 2.30
CA VAL A 57 -8.91 8.99 3.06
C VAL A 57 -8.60 9.11 4.55
N ARG A 58 -9.59 9.56 5.32
CA ARG A 58 -9.48 9.78 6.75
C ARG A 58 -10.23 8.71 7.54
N ASP A 59 -9.74 8.44 8.73
CA ASP A 59 -10.45 7.69 9.76
C ASP A 59 -11.56 8.56 10.37
N ASP A 60 -12.65 8.70 9.63
CA ASP A 60 -13.87 9.40 10.04
C ASP A 60 -15.11 8.75 9.40
N ASP A 61 -16.29 9.13 9.85
CA ASP A 61 -17.57 8.58 9.36
C ASP A 61 -18.11 9.27 8.09
N SER A 62 -17.34 10.17 7.46
CA SER A 62 -17.77 10.86 6.23
C SER A 62 -17.23 10.18 4.98
N ALA A 63 -18.09 9.91 4.00
CA ALA A 63 -17.67 9.38 2.70
C ALA A 63 -17.23 10.47 1.70
N ASP A 64 -17.12 11.74 2.11
CA ASP A 64 -16.78 12.84 1.22
C ASP A 64 -15.36 12.70 0.63
N ASP A 65 -14.43 12.14 1.38
CA ASP A 65 -13.08 11.86 0.89
C ASP A 65 -13.05 10.80 -0.22
N ILE A 66 -13.93 9.81 -0.17
CA ILE A 66 -14.16 8.83 -1.24
C ILE A 66 -14.86 9.50 -2.43
N LYS A 67 -15.89 10.31 -2.16
CA LYS A 67 -16.69 10.98 -3.19
C LYS A 67 -15.86 11.92 -4.07
N PHE A 68 -15.00 12.73 -3.43
CA PHE A 68 -14.22 13.78 -4.08
C PHE A 68 -12.75 13.41 -4.27
N LEU A 69 -12.40 12.12 -4.14
CA LEU A 69 -11.04 11.66 -4.33
C LEU A 69 -10.55 12.01 -5.75
N ASP A 70 -9.38 12.62 -5.85
CA ASP A 70 -8.69 12.76 -7.13
C ASP A 70 -8.06 11.42 -7.50
N LEU A 71 -8.73 10.67 -8.38
CA LEU A 71 -8.25 9.35 -8.81
C LEU A 71 -7.01 9.43 -9.72
N THR A 72 -6.64 10.61 -10.23
CA THR A 72 -5.50 10.76 -11.16
C THR A 72 -4.16 10.62 -10.46
N ILE A 73 -4.10 10.83 -9.13
CA ILE A 73 -2.85 10.79 -8.37
C ILE A 73 -2.48 9.38 -7.88
N THR A 74 -3.41 8.44 -7.92
CA THR A 74 -3.17 7.06 -7.50
C THR A 74 -2.35 6.30 -8.56
N HIS A 75 -1.64 5.23 -8.24
CA HIS A 75 -1.36 4.68 -6.90
C HIS A 75 0.06 5.10 -6.50
N TYR A 76 0.31 5.46 -5.24
CA TYR A 76 1.67 5.72 -4.78
C TYR A 76 2.40 4.42 -4.46
N LEU A 77 3.56 4.24 -5.09
CA LEU A 77 4.37 3.04 -5.03
C LEU A 77 5.74 3.34 -4.42
N SER A 78 6.18 2.45 -3.53
CA SER A 78 7.51 2.47 -2.91
C SER A 78 8.52 1.79 -3.82
N GLY A 79 9.40 2.57 -4.45
CA GLY A 79 10.40 2.08 -5.41
C GLY A 79 10.67 3.09 -6.52
N PRO A 80 11.24 2.65 -7.66
CA PRO A 80 11.65 1.26 -7.96
C PRO A 80 12.94 0.86 -7.22
N LEU A 81 13.09 -0.44 -6.94
CA LEU A 81 14.32 -1.00 -6.38
C LEU A 81 15.13 -1.65 -7.50
N ARG A 82 16.44 -1.42 -7.53
CA ARG A 82 17.34 -2.11 -8.46
C ARG A 82 17.89 -3.35 -7.76
N ILE A 83 17.76 -4.50 -8.42
CA ILE A 83 18.27 -5.77 -7.92
C ILE A 83 19.65 -6.01 -8.51
N VAL A 84 20.60 -6.38 -7.67
CA VAL A 84 21.99 -6.67 -8.05
C VAL A 84 22.41 -8.04 -7.49
N ASP A 85 23.36 -8.71 -8.15
CA ASP A 85 24.00 -9.93 -7.60
C ASP A 85 25.03 -9.60 -6.51
N ALA A 86 25.74 -10.62 -6.03
CA ALA A 86 26.78 -10.48 -4.99
C ALA A 86 27.99 -9.64 -5.45
N GLU A 87 28.23 -9.58 -6.75
CA GLU A 87 29.28 -8.80 -7.39
C GLU A 87 28.82 -7.37 -7.75
N GLY A 88 27.53 -7.06 -7.57
CA GLY A 88 26.93 -5.77 -7.85
C GLY A 88 26.45 -5.59 -9.30
N VAL A 89 26.36 -6.66 -10.09
CA VAL A 89 25.84 -6.65 -11.45
C VAL A 89 24.31 -6.56 -11.41
N PRO A 90 23.69 -5.58 -12.07
CA PRO A 90 22.23 -5.47 -12.10
C PRO A 90 21.55 -6.60 -12.87
N ALA A 91 20.35 -6.98 -12.42
CA ALA A 91 19.45 -7.84 -13.18
C ALA A 91 19.21 -7.30 -14.60
N SER A 92 19.15 -8.20 -15.57
CA SER A 92 19.13 -7.89 -17.00
C SER A 92 17.79 -8.26 -17.67
N PRO A 93 17.45 -7.65 -18.83
CA PRO A 93 16.25 -8.03 -19.57
C PRO A 93 16.26 -9.51 -19.94
N GLY A 94 15.20 -10.24 -19.56
CA GLY A 94 15.08 -11.68 -19.76
C GLY A 94 15.26 -12.50 -18.48
N ASP A 95 15.85 -11.92 -17.43
CA ASP A 95 15.92 -12.54 -16.12
C ASP A 95 14.54 -12.60 -15.44
N LEU A 96 14.39 -13.55 -14.51
CA LEU A 96 13.20 -13.67 -13.68
C LEU A 96 13.48 -13.15 -12.27
N LEU A 97 12.66 -12.21 -11.81
CA LEU A 97 12.66 -11.77 -10.42
C LEU A 97 11.68 -12.63 -9.61
N ALA A 98 12.23 -13.53 -8.78
CA ALA A 98 11.44 -14.25 -7.79
C ALA A 98 11.41 -13.44 -6.48
N VAL A 99 10.20 -13.10 -6.01
CA VAL A 99 9.99 -12.35 -4.76
C VAL A 99 9.25 -13.25 -3.78
N GLU A 100 9.85 -13.47 -2.62
CA GLU A 100 9.19 -14.11 -1.48
C GLU A 100 8.65 -13.03 -0.52
N ILE A 101 7.33 -13.00 -0.32
CA ILE A 101 6.70 -12.11 0.65
C ILE A 101 6.70 -12.82 2.01
N CYS A 102 7.76 -12.60 2.80
CA CYS A 102 7.92 -13.29 4.10
C CYS A 102 6.95 -12.80 5.19
N ASN A 103 6.50 -11.55 5.12
CA ASN A 103 5.53 -10.98 6.06
C ASN A 103 4.84 -9.74 5.46
N LEU A 104 3.63 -9.44 5.93
CA LEU A 104 2.87 -8.24 5.57
C LEU A 104 2.06 -7.79 6.79
N GLY A 105 1.94 -6.48 6.98
CA GLY A 105 1.12 -5.91 8.04
C GLY A 105 1.01 -4.39 7.93
N PRO A 106 0.11 -3.78 8.72
CA PRO A 106 -0.03 -2.33 8.79
C PRO A 106 1.24 -1.67 9.35
N LEU A 107 1.36 -0.37 9.15
CA LEU A 107 2.42 0.40 9.79
C LEU A 107 2.12 0.52 11.30
N PRO A 108 3.15 0.38 12.18
CA PRO A 108 2.95 0.58 13.61
C PRO A 108 2.41 1.97 13.93
N GLY A 109 1.31 2.04 14.67
CA GLY A 109 0.58 3.27 15.00
C GLY A 109 -0.40 3.76 13.93
N ASP A 110 -0.57 3.02 12.83
CA ASP A 110 -1.52 3.28 11.74
C ASP A 110 -2.31 2.00 11.41
N GLU A 111 -2.70 1.24 12.43
CA GLU A 111 -3.38 -0.06 12.34
C GLU A 111 -4.88 0.06 12.00
N TRP A 112 -5.19 0.72 10.89
CA TRP A 112 -6.52 0.82 10.34
C TRP A 112 -6.50 0.84 8.81
N GLY A 113 -7.67 0.69 8.20
CA GLY A 113 -7.86 0.80 6.76
C GLY A 113 -9.31 1.13 6.43
N TYR A 114 -9.63 1.13 5.14
CA TYR A 114 -10.97 1.46 4.69
C TYR A 114 -11.39 0.63 3.48
N THR A 115 -12.70 0.50 3.31
CA THR A 115 -13.32 0.07 2.06
C THR A 115 -14.22 1.19 1.57
N GLY A 116 -14.15 1.48 0.27
CA GLY A 116 -14.95 2.52 -0.37
C GLY A 116 -15.83 1.96 -1.49
N ILE A 117 -17.01 2.54 -1.66
CA ILE A 117 -17.75 2.52 -2.92
C ILE A 117 -17.59 3.92 -3.50
N PHE A 118 -17.07 4.05 -4.71
CA PHE A 118 -16.93 5.35 -5.35
C PHE A 118 -18.27 5.90 -5.84
N GLU A 119 -18.35 7.23 -5.92
CA GLU A 119 -19.47 7.90 -6.58
C GLU A 119 -19.52 7.47 -8.06
N ARG A 120 -20.73 7.27 -8.60
CA ARG A 120 -20.95 6.89 -10.01
C ARG A 120 -20.15 7.75 -10.98
N GLU A 121 -20.19 9.06 -10.75
CA GLU A 121 -19.57 10.06 -11.63
C GLU A 121 -18.07 10.28 -11.34
N ASN A 122 -17.52 9.63 -10.31
CA ASN A 122 -16.11 9.75 -9.94
C ASN A 122 -15.51 8.36 -9.61
N GLY A 123 -15.30 7.56 -10.65
CA GLY A 123 -14.65 6.24 -10.56
C GLY A 123 -15.63 5.07 -10.73
N GLY A 124 -16.77 5.10 -10.05
CA GLY A 124 -17.73 3.99 -10.07
C GLY A 124 -17.13 2.67 -9.59
N GLY A 125 -17.72 1.56 -10.02
CA GLY A 125 -17.39 0.21 -9.57
C GLY A 125 -18.36 -0.83 -10.14
N PHE A 126 -18.19 -2.08 -9.73
CA PHE A 126 -18.91 -3.21 -10.33
C PHE A 126 -20.44 -3.12 -10.18
N LEU A 127 -20.93 -2.64 -9.02
CA LEU A 127 -22.37 -2.55 -8.71
C LEU A 127 -22.90 -1.11 -8.67
N THR A 128 -22.28 -0.18 -9.40
CA THR A 128 -22.61 1.25 -9.33
C THR A 128 -24.05 1.58 -9.73
N ASP A 129 -24.70 0.77 -10.56
CA ASP A 129 -26.13 0.96 -10.87
C ASP A 129 -27.04 0.69 -9.67
N HIS A 130 -26.60 -0.15 -8.72
CA HIS A 130 -27.32 -0.44 -7.48
C HIS A 130 -26.88 0.46 -6.31
N PHE A 131 -25.60 0.83 -6.26
CA PHE A 131 -25.01 1.66 -5.22
C PHE A 131 -24.29 2.87 -5.86
N PRO A 132 -25.02 3.88 -6.34
CA PRO A 132 -24.43 4.97 -7.13
C PRO A 132 -23.70 6.03 -6.28
N SER A 133 -24.04 6.15 -4.99
CA SER A 133 -23.47 7.17 -4.10
C SER A 133 -22.25 6.65 -3.37
N ALA A 134 -21.28 7.54 -3.16
CA ALA A 134 -20.07 7.20 -2.42
C ALA A 134 -20.40 6.66 -1.01
N ARG A 135 -19.67 5.61 -0.58
CA ARG A 135 -19.76 5.04 0.77
C ARG A 135 -18.37 4.70 1.29
N LYS A 136 -18.22 4.71 2.61
CA LYS A 136 -16.98 4.33 3.30
C LYS A 136 -17.30 3.45 4.51
N ALA A 137 -16.48 2.44 4.73
CA ALA A 137 -16.40 1.70 5.98
C ALA A 137 -14.95 1.72 6.46
N ILE A 138 -14.75 1.99 7.75
CA ILE A 138 -13.43 1.97 8.39
C ILE A 138 -13.21 0.62 9.06
N TRP A 139 -11.99 0.13 8.98
CA TRP A 139 -11.55 -1.12 9.59
C TRP A 139 -10.41 -0.85 10.55
N TYR A 140 -10.52 -1.33 11.79
CA TYR A 140 -9.42 -1.32 12.76
C TYR A 140 -8.80 -2.70 12.85
N PHE A 141 -7.48 -2.76 12.96
CA PHE A 141 -6.74 -4.03 12.99
C PHE A 141 -6.29 -4.37 14.42
N GLU A 142 -6.67 -5.55 14.89
CA GLU A 142 -6.29 -6.11 16.18
C GLU A 142 -5.58 -7.45 15.97
N GLY A 143 -4.24 -7.39 15.90
CA GLY A 143 -3.42 -8.55 15.56
C GLY A 143 -3.74 -9.05 14.15
N ILE A 144 -4.29 -10.26 14.06
CA ILE A 144 -4.73 -10.86 12.79
C ILE A 144 -6.21 -10.63 12.50
N TYR A 145 -6.92 -9.80 13.26
CA TYR A 145 -8.35 -9.54 13.08
C TYR A 145 -8.61 -8.12 12.60
N ALA A 146 -9.67 -7.94 11.82
CA ALA A 146 -10.22 -6.64 11.47
C ALA A 146 -11.68 -6.55 11.92
N TYR A 147 -12.10 -5.37 12.38
CA TYR A 147 -13.49 -5.06 12.66
C TYR A 147 -13.86 -3.67 12.16
N SER A 148 -15.14 -3.45 11.90
CA SER A 148 -15.68 -2.16 11.44
C SER A 148 -16.87 -1.73 12.29
N PRO A 149 -16.87 -0.50 12.86
CA PRO A 149 -18.05 0.03 13.53
C PRO A 149 -19.27 0.16 12.60
N GLN A 150 -19.04 0.41 11.31
CA GLN A 150 -20.10 0.54 10.31
C GLN A 150 -20.73 -0.82 9.93
N ILE A 151 -20.10 -1.94 10.30
CA ILE A 151 -20.57 -3.31 10.04
C ILE A 151 -20.53 -4.15 11.33
N PRO A 152 -21.50 -3.97 12.24
CA PRO A 152 -21.50 -4.66 13.53
C PRO A 152 -21.59 -6.19 13.41
N GLY A 153 -20.96 -6.90 14.35
CA GLY A 153 -21.04 -8.37 14.45
C GLY A 153 -20.17 -9.14 13.45
N LYS A 154 -19.27 -8.47 12.75
CA LYS A 154 -18.28 -9.07 11.85
C LYS A 154 -16.87 -8.74 12.36
N SER A 155 -16.16 -9.74 12.85
CA SER A 155 -14.70 -9.76 12.91
C SER A 155 -14.21 -10.78 11.90
N SER A 156 -13.25 -10.38 11.06
CA SER A 156 -12.67 -11.26 10.04
C SER A 156 -11.17 -11.40 10.26
N CYS A 157 -10.62 -12.59 10.00
CA CYS A 157 -9.19 -12.80 9.98
C CYS A 157 -8.58 -12.05 8.79
N VAL A 158 -7.66 -11.12 9.06
CA VAL A 158 -6.95 -10.27 8.10
C VAL A 158 -6.14 -11.12 7.10
N ASN A 159 -5.63 -12.28 7.52
CA ASN A 159 -4.86 -13.17 6.65
C ASN A 159 -5.69 -13.83 5.52
N GLU A 160 -7.02 -13.84 5.61
CA GLU A 160 -7.88 -14.35 4.53
C GLU A 160 -8.22 -13.27 3.49
N ALA A 161 -8.03 -11.98 3.81
CA ALA A 161 -8.39 -10.87 2.93
C ALA A 161 -7.30 -10.49 1.90
N PHE A 162 -6.07 -10.95 2.09
CA PHE A 162 -4.92 -10.65 1.21
C PHE A 162 -4.54 -11.79 0.25
N GLN A 163 -5.38 -12.83 0.12
CA GLN A 163 -5.17 -13.96 -0.80
C GLN A 163 -6.00 -13.89 -2.10
N LEU A 164 -6.40 -12.69 -2.55
CA LEU A 164 -7.00 -12.47 -3.87
C LEU A 164 -6.09 -11.64 -4.77
#